data_AF-A0AAW0FVA1-F1
#
_entry.id   AF-A0AAW0FVA1-F1
#
_cell.length_a   1.000
_cell.length_b   1.000
_cell.length_c   1.000
_cell.angle_alpha   90.00
_cell.angle_beta   90.00
_cell.angle_gamma   90.00
#
_symmetry.space_group_name_H-M   'P 1'
#
loop_
_entity.id
_entity.type
_entity.pdbx_description
1 polymer ?
#
loop_
_entity_poly.entity_id
_entity_poly.type
_entity_poly.pdbx_seq_one_letter_code
_entity_poly.pdbx_strand_id
1 'polypeptide(L)'
;MNRIRNLLVANNDKLNHIVIAQYKRAEYSVGAEENFHWAIIVLEKIGAGDGFEGPCYQVFDRHYNDERGIQWILFNKAVSLDRTEKTLGGISIGTIKRKDLEELDQILSNHLPVVKFAGWNCRDWVMEAIGLLRAKGWIPHEITEQATLLPALREASAISDARQRPIIVPFDAGTETRRFGVSCSSASQAQILES
;
A
#
# COMPACT_ATOMS: atom_id res chain seq x y z
N MET A 1 6.49 21.55 38.61
CA MET A 1 6.97 20.99 37.33
C MET A 1 6.40 19.60 37.15
N ASN A 2 5.92 19.23 35.95
CA ASN A 2 5.50 17.87 35.51
C ASN A 2 4.00 17.48 35.50
N ARG A 3 3.06 18.38 35.17
CA ARG A 3 1.74 17.94 34.65
C ARG A 3 1.49 18.24 33.17
N ILE A 4 2.16 19.25 32.62
CA ILE A 4 1.94 19.69 31.23
C ILE A 4 2.76 18.84 30.22
N ARG A 5 3.89 18.25 30.63
CA ARG A 5 4.68 17.38 29.73
C ARG A 5 4.06 16.01 29.46
N ASN A 6 3.16 15.50 30.32
CA ASN A 6 2.51 14.21 30.10
C ASN A 6 1.28 14.27 29.20
N LEU A 7 0.73 15.46 28.93
CA LEU A 7 -0.36 15.65 27.97
C LEU A 7 0.16 15.82 26.52
N LEU A 8 1.43 16.19 26.35
CA LEU A 8 2.03 16.39 25.03
C LEU A 8 2.70 15.14 24.45
N VAL A 9 2.89 14.08 25.26
CA VAL A 9 3.42 12.78 24.80
C VAL A 9 2.30 11.82 24.36
N ALA A 10 1.05 12.09 24.76
CA ALA A 10 -0.10 11.22 24.48
C ALA A 10 -0.78 11.47 23.12
N ASN A 11 -0.30 12.43 22.32
CA ASN A 11 -1.06 12.94 21.16
C ASN A 11 -0.30 12.87 19.82
N ASN A 12 0.74 12.04 19.72
CA ASN A 12 1.22 11.65 18.39
C ASN A 12 0.28 10.55 17.91
N ASP A 13 -0.81 10.94 17.24
CA ASP A 13 -1.74 10.00 16.58
C ASP A 13 -0.90 9.05 15.73
N LYS A 14 -0.69 7.81 16.19
CA LYS A 14 0.07 6.81 15.44
C LYS A 14 -0.60 6.65 14.07
N LEU A 15 0.12 7.02 13.02
CA LEU A 15 -0.32 6.85 11.64
C LEU A 15 -0.03 5.42 11.21
N ASN A 16 -1.01 4.81 10.55
CA ASN A 16 -0.90 3.51 9.90
C ASN A 16 -0.94 3.74 8.40
N HIS A 17 -0.19 2.95 7.64
CA HIS A 17 -0.12 3.11 6.19
C HIS A 17 -1.22 2.31 5.52
N ILE A 18 -1.96 2.95 4.62
CA ILE A 18 -2.86 2.26 3.69
C ILE A 18 -2.03 1.84 2.48
N VAL A 19 -2.03 0.54 2.19
CA VAL A 19 -1.16 -0.09 1.19
C VAL A 19 -2.01 -0.84 0.19
N ILE A 20 -1.67 -0.73 -1.10
CA ILE A 20 -2.09 -1.70 -2.11
C ILE A 20 -1.01 -2.76 -2.20
N ALA A 21 -1.32 -3.98 -1.79
CA ALA A 21 -0.46 -5.13 -1.97
C ALA A 21 -0.81 -5.86 -3.26
N GLN A 22 0.21 -6.41 -3.94
CA GLN A 22 0.03 -7.18 -5.17
C GLN A 22 0.55 -8.60 -5.02
N TYR A 23 -0.20 -9.54 -5.58
CA TYR A 23 0.07 -10.97 -5.50
C TYR A 23 0.19 -11.56 -6.90
N LYS A 24 1.27 -12.31 -7.11
CA LYS A 24 1.56 -13.06 -8.32
C LYS A 24 0.45 -14.08 -8.59
N ARG A 25 -0.04 -14.08 -9.83
CA ARG A 25 -0.86 -15.15 -10.40
C ARG A 25 0.04 -16.15 -11.11
N ALA A 26 -0.35 -17.42 -11.18
CA ALA A 26 0.54 -18.51 -11.63
C ALA A 26 1.03 -18.31 -13.07
N GLU A 27 0.25 -17.62 -13.89
CA GLU A 27 0.47 -17.41 -15.32
C GLU A 27 1.37 -16.20 -15.63
N TYR A 28 1.69 -15.38 -14.63
CA TYR A 28 2.33 -14.09 -14.81
C TYR A 28 3.60 -13.94 -13.96
N SER A 29 4.53 -13.09 -14.40
CA SER A 29 5.75 -12.73 -13.67
C SER A 29 5.94 -11.22 -13.64
N VAL A 30 6.93 -10.75 -12.89
CA VAL A 30 7.28 -9.31 -12.80
C VAL A 30 7.35 -8.70 -14.20
N GLY A 31 6.76 -7.52 -14.36
CA GLY A 31 6.54 -6.86 -15.66
C GLY A 31 5.12 -7.00 -16.21
N ALA A 32 4.25 -7.77 -15.56
CA ALA A 32 2.84 -7.96 -15.92
C ALA A 32 1.89 -7.55 -14.79
N GLU A 33 2.22 -6.49 -14.04
CA GLU A 33 1.53 -6.02 -12.83
C GLU A 33 0.04 -5.71 -13.06
N GLU A 34 -0.32 -5.32 -14.29
CA GLU A 34 -1.70 -5.18 -14.74
C GLU A 34 -2.47 -6.51 -14.84
N ASN A 35 -1.90 -7.64 -14.44
CA ASN A 35 -2.59 -8.93 -14.36
C ASN A 35 -2.55 -9.52 -12.94
N PHE A 36 -1.85 -8.88 -12.00
CA PHE A 36 -1.74 -9.38 -10.63
C PHE A 36 -3.03 -9.17 -9.83
N HIS A 37 -3.17 -9.95 -8.77
CA HIS A 37 -4.25 -9.77 -7.80
C HIS A 37 -3.87 -8.65 -6.83
N TRP A 38 -4.80 -7.73 -6.55
CA TRP A 38 -4.57 -6.62 -5.64
C TRP A 38 -5.41 -6.74 -4.37
N ALA A 39 -4.86 -6.25 -3.26
CA ALA A 39 -5.51 -6.15 -1.97
C ALA A 39 -5.21 -4.81 -1.30
N ILE A 40 -6.10 -4.35 -0.42
CA ILE A 40 -5.82 -3.23 0.49
C ILE A 40 -5.36 -3.81 1.82
N ILE A 41 -4.26 -3.29 2.36
CA ILE A 41 -3.74 -3.65 3.68
C ILE A 41 -3.50 -2.38 4.49
N VAL A 42 -3.92 -2.38 5.74
CA VAL A 42 -3.57 -1.31 6.68
C VAL A 42 -2.45 -1.79 7.59
N LEU A 43 -1.25 -1.25 7.41
CA LEU A 43 -0.08 -1.68 8.17
C LEU A 43 -0.11 -1.11 9.59
N GLU A 44 -0.35 -1.98 10.57
CA GLU A 44 -0.32 -1.62 12.00
C GLU A 44 1.08 -1.80 12.61
N LYS A 45 1.88 -2.69 12.01
CA LYS A 45 3.29 -2.93 12.33
C LYS A 45 4.13 -2.67 11.09
N ILE A 46 5.09 -1.75 11.24
CA ILE A 46 6.06 -1.37 10.20
C ILE A 46 7.41 -1.31 10.89
N GLY A 47 8.34 -2.20 10.55
CA GLY A 47 9.64 -2.24 11.20
C GLY A 47 10.64 -3.14 10.49
N ALA A 48 11.91 -2.74 10.51
CA ALA A 48 13.02 -3.59 10.09
C ALA A 48 13.12 -4.79 11.06
N GLY A 49 12.49 -5.91 10.69
CA GLY A 49 12.48 -7.16 11.46
C GLY A 49 11.08 -7.66 11.83
N ASP A 50 10.08 -6.79 11.85
CA ASP A 50 8.72 -7.11 12.34
C ASP A 50 7.72 -7.46 11.23
N GLY A 51 8.17 -7.38 9.97
CA GLY A 51 7.36 -7.66 8.80
C GLY A 51 6.27 -6.63 8.53
N PHE A 52 5.49 -6.86 7.48
CA PHE A 52 4.34 -6.05 7.11
C PHE A 52 3.05 -6.79 7.50
N GLU A 53 2.44 -6.36 8.60
CA GLU A 53 1.24 -7.01 9.17
C GLU A 53 0.09 -6.01 9.38
N GLY A 54 -1.12 -6.47 9.07
CA GLY A 54 -2.35 -5.79 9.47
C GLY A 54 -3.59 -6.30 8.74
N PRO A 55 -4.75 -5.66 8.97
CA PRO A 55 -6.00 -6.00 8.29
C PRO A 55 -5.85 -5.94 6.76
N CYS A 56 -6.29 -7.00 6.09
CA CYS A 56 -6.26 -7.11 4.64
C CYS A 56 -7.65 -7.34 4.08
N TYR A 57 -7.97 -6.56 3.05
CA TYR A 57 -9.22 -6.54 2.32
C TYR A 57 -8.92 -6.89 0.86
N GLN A 58 -9.42 -8.05 0.43
CA GLN A 58 -9.23 -8.52 -0.94
C GLN A 58 -10.47 -9.25 -1.43
N VAL A 59 -10.71 -9.18 -2.73
CA VAL A 59 -11.84 -9.84 -3.37
C VAL A 59 -11.34 -10.87 -4.35
N PHE A 60 -11.76 -12.12 -4.19
CA PHE A 60 -11.47 -13.20 -5.13
C PHE A 60 -12.73 -13.89 -5.58
N ASP A 61 -12.69 -14.44 -6.78
CA ASP A 61 -13.71 -15.28 -7.34
C ASP A 61 -13.58 -16.73 -6.87
N ARG A 62 -14.72 -17.41 -6.73
CA ARG A 62 -14.81 -18.85 -6.61
C ARG A 62 -15.71 -19.38 -7.71
N HIS A 63 -15.16 -20.32 -8.46
CA HIS A 63 -15.87 -21.01 -9.52
C HIS A 63 -16.53 -22.26 -8.95
N TYR A 64 -17.86 -22.31 -9.03
CA TYR A 64 -18.64 -23.48 -8.69
C TYR A 64 -19.11 -24.16 -9.97
N ASN A 65 -19.05 -25.49 -10.01
CA ASN A 65 -19.52 -26.30 -11.14
C ASN A 65 -21.05 -26.52 -11.13
N ASP A 66 -21.78 -25.68 -10.40
CA ASP A 66 -23.23 -25.77 -10.24
C ASP A 66 -23.90 -24.41 -10.54
N GLU A 67 -25.20 -24.31 -10.26
CA GLU A 67 -26.03 -23.13 -10.53
C GLU A 67 -25.51 -21.85 -9.88
N ARG A 68 -24.62 -21.94 -8.86
CA ARG A 68 -24.01 -20.76 -8.24
C ARG A 68 -23.04 -20.03 -9.16
N GLY A 69 -22.49 -20.71 -10.16
CA GLY A 69 -21.53 -20.15 -11.11
C GLY A 69 -20.33 -19.51 -10.42
N ILE A 70 -20.01 -18.27 -10.80
CA ILE A 70 -18.90 -17.49 -10.21
C ILE A 70 -19.44 -16.67 -9.04
N GLN A 71 -18.89 -16.88 -7.85
CA GLN A 71 -19.17 -16.05 -6.68
C GLN A 71 -17.96 -15.21 -6.31
N TRP A 72 -18.18 -13.93 -6.06
CA TRP A 72 -17.15 -13.02 -5.56
C TRP A 72 -17.24 -12.93 -4.05
N ILE A 73 -16.10 -13.11 -3.39
CA ILE A 73 -16.01 -13.18 -1.93
C ILE A 73 -15.05 -12.11 -1.44
N LEU A 74 -15.50 -11.32 -0.46
CA LEU A 74 -14.63 -10.44 0.32
C LEU A 74 -13.93 -11.22 1.42
N PHE A 75 -12.62 -11.09 1.48
CA PHE A 75 -11.79 -11.52 2.59
C PHE A 75 -11.34 -10.31 3.39
N ASN A 76 -11.61 -10.32 4.70
CA ASN A 76 -11.28 -9.25 5.64
C ASN A 76 -10.64 -9.81 6.92
N LYS A 77 -9.37 -10.21 6.85
CA LYS A 77 -8.62 -10.70 8.02
C LYS A 77 -7.22 -10.12 8.06
N ALA A 78 -6.61 -10.13 9.24
CA ALA A 78 -5.21 -9.77 9.38
C ALA A 78 -4.31 -10.76 8.62
N VAL A 79 -3.32 -10.23 7.90
CA VAL A 79 -2.32 -11.00 7.17
C VAL A 79 -0.92 -10.43 7.43
N SER A 80 0.10 -11.24 7.17
CA SER A 80 1.49 -10.81 7.12
C SER A 80 2.01 -11.04 5.70
N LEU A 81 2.52 -9.99 5.05
CA LEU A 81 3.02 -10.08 3.68
C LEU A 81 4.29 -10.93 3.56
N ASP A 82 5.08 -11.04 4.63
CA ASP A 82 6.32 -11.82 4.62
C ASP A 82 6.07 -13.34 4.65
N ARG A 83 4.84 -13.78 4.93
CA ARG A 83 4.48 -15.21 5.03
C ARG A 83 3.87 -15.79 3.75
N THR A 84 3.84 -15.02 2.67
CA THR A 84 3.20 -15.42 1.42
C THR A 84 4.15 -15.22 0.25
N GLU A 85 4.62 -16.34 -0.30
CA GLU A 85 5.55 -16.42 -1.43
C GLU A 85 5.02 -15.75 -2.71
N LYS A 86 3.71 -15.49 -2.77
CA LYS A 86 3.07 -14.83 -3.91
C LYS A 86 3.13 -13.31 -3.84
N THR A 87 3.47 -12.71 -2.69
CA THR A 87 3.46 -11.25 -2.57
C THR A 87 4.65 -10.62 -3.29
N LEU A 88 4.37 -9.66 -4.17
CA LEU A 88 5.36 -8.87 -4.91
C LEU A 88 5.45 -7.44 -4.37
N GLY A 89 5.37 -7.33 -3.04
CA GLY A 89 5.33 -6.05 -2.34
C GLY A 89 4.05 -5.26 -2.58
N GLY A 90 4.17 -3.94 -2.52
CA GLY A 90 3.05 -3.03 -2.68
C GLY A 90 3.44 -1.56 -2.61
N ILE A 91 2.44 -0.71 -2.64
CA ILE A 91 2.60 0.74 -2.60
C ILE A 91 1.81 1.33 -1.43
N SER A 92 2.42 2.24 -0.66
CA SER A 92 1.70 3.02 0.35
C SER A 92 1.03 4.20 -0.33
N ILE A 93 -0.29 4.20 -0.34
CA ILE A 93 -1.12 5.19 -1.04
C ILE A 93 -1.72 6.23 -0.09
N GLY A 94 -1.53 6.11 1.21
CA GLY A 94 -2.10 7.04 2.17
C GLY A 94 -1.76 6.65 3.60
N THR A 95 -2.22 7.48 4.54
CA THR A 95 -2.07 7.21 5.96
C THR A 95 -3.38 7.46 6.68
N ILE A 96 -3.62 6.70 7.73
CA ILE A 96 -4.81 6.79 8.56
C ILE A 96 -4.42 6.82 10.03
N LYS A 97 -5.08 7.66 10.82
CA LYS A 97 -4.86 7.72 12.26
C LYS A 97 -5.42 6.47 12.92
N ARG A 98 -4.75 5.99 13.97
CA ARG A 98 -5.22 4.86 14.80
C ARG A 98 -6.70 4.93 15.17
N LYS A 99 -7.20 6.12 15.53
CA LYS A 99 -8.59 6.34 15.94
C LYS A 99 -9.64 6.13 14.83
N ASP A 100 -9.22 6.22 13.57
CA ASP A 100 -10.11 6.14 12.41
C ASP A 100 -10.12 4.72 11.79
N LEU A 101 -9.36 3.77 12.36
CA LEU A 101 -9.24 2.41 11.84
C LEU A 101 -10.55 1.61 11.89
N GLU A 102 -11.34 1.80 12.94
CA GLU A 102 -12.65 1.13 13.07
C GLU A 102 -13.61 1.62 11.97
N GLU A 103 -13.57 2.91 11.65
CA GLU A 103 -14.38 3.46 10.56
C GLU A 103 -13.90 2.93 9.19
N LEU A 104 -12.59 2.85 8.96
CA LEU A 104 -12.05 2.24 7.75
C LEU A 104 -12.49 0.78 7.62
N ASP A 105 -12.41 0.00 8.69
CA ASP A 105 -12.83 -1.40 8.68
C ASP A 105 -14.32 -1.53 8.34
N GLN A 106 -15.17 -0.68 8.94
CA GLN A 106 -16.59 -0.65 8.64
C GLN A 106 -16.85 -0.30 7.17
N ILE A 107 -16.14 0.69 6.61
CA ILE A 107 -16.30 1.09 5.21
C ILE A 107 -15.93 -0.08 4.28
N LEU A 108 -14.77 -0.71 4.48
CA LEU A 108 -14.27 -1.74 3.58
C LEU A 108 -14.98 -3.09 3.77
N SER A 109 -15.29 -3.49 5.02
CA SER A 109 -16.00 -4.73 5.31
C SER A 109 -17.45 -4.73 4.82
N ASN A 110 -18.09 -3.56 4.68
CA ASN A 110 -19.44 -3.45 4.12
C ASN A 110 -19.46 -3.20 2.61
N HIS A 111 -18.31 -2.92 1.99
CA HIS A 111 -18.23 -2.74 0.54
C HIS A 111 -18.18 -4.10 -0.18
N LEU A 112 -19.33 -4.79 -0.21
CA LEU A 112 -19.44 -6.13 -0.78
C LEU A 112 -19.18 -6.11 -2.31
N PRO A 113 -18.52 -7.15 -2.85
CA PRO A 113 -18.23 -7.21 -4.27
C PRO A 113 -19.51 -7.40 -5.09
N VAL A 114 -19.76 -6.47 -6.02
CA VAL A 114 -20.88 -6.53 -6.96
C VAL A 114 -20.32 -6.33 -8.37
N VAL A 115 -20.53 -7.31 -9.24
CA VAL A 115 -20.11 -7.25 -10.64
C VAL A 115 -20.91 -6.17 -11.38
N LYS A 116 -20.22 -5.14 -11.87
CA LYS A 116 -20.87 -3.99 -12.54
C LYS A 116 -20.78 -4.04 -14.07
N PHE A 117 -19.80 -4.74 -14.60
CA PHE A 117 -19.55 -4.85 -16.04
C PHE A 117 -18.81 -6.14 -16.37
N ALA A 118 -18.83 -6.54 -17.65
CA ALA A 118 -18.10 -7.69 -18.13
C ALA A 118 -16.58 -7.46 -17.96
N GLY A 119 -15.90 -8.38 -17.28
CA GLY A 119 -14.46 -8.27 -16.99
C GLY A 119 -14.13 -7.58 -15.66
N TRP A 120 -15.12 -7.16 -14.89
CA TRP A 120 -14.92 -6.68 -13.51
C TRP A 120 -14.15 -7.71 -12.68
N ASN A 121 -13.17 -7.25 -11.92
CA ASN A 121 -12.29 -8.12 -11.13
C ASN A 121 -11.82 -7.46 -9.82
N CYS A 122 -10.94 -8.16 -9.10
CA CYS A 122 -10.37 -7.72 -7.82
C CYS A 122 -9.77 -6.30 -7.85
N ARG A 123 -9.19 -5.86 -8.97
CA ARG A 123 -8.59 -4.52 -9.09
C ARG A 123 -9.65 -3.44 -9.21
N ASP A 124 -10.76 -3.75 -9.87
CA ASP A 124 -11.91 -2.84 -9.96
C ASP A 124 -12.51 -2.62 -8.56
N TRP A 125 -12.63 -3.68 -7.76
CA TRP A 125 -13.02 -3.55 -6.36
C TRP A 125 -12.05 -2.66 -5.56
N VAL A 126 -10.73 -2.82 -5.74
CA VAL A 126 -9.72 -1.96 -5.10
C VAL A 126 -9.90 -0.50 -5.52
N MET A 127 -10.16 -0.22 -6.80
CA MET A 127 -10.41 1.16 -7.27
C MET A 127 -11.67 1.76 -6.67
N GLU A 128 -12.73 0.97 -6.49
CA GLU A 128 -13.95 1.41 -5.81
C GLU A 128 -13.68 1.77 -4.34
N ALA A 129 -12.94 0.90 -3.64
CA ALA A 129 -12.52 1.14 -2.27
C ALA A 129 -11.63 2.39 -2.15
N ILE A 130 -10.70 2.60 -3.08
CA ILE A 130 -9.92 3.86 -3.16
C ILE A 130 -10.85 5.07 -3.29
N GLY A 131 -11.91 4.99 -4.08
CA GLY A 131 -12.93 6.04 -4.17
C GLY A 131 -13.56 6.40 -2.81
N LEU A 132 -13.91 5.38 -2.02
CA LEU A 132 -14.45 5.57 -0.66
C LEU A 132 -13.44 6.21 0.29
N LEU A 133 -12.20 5.72 0.28
CA LEU A 133 -11.13 6.22 1.15
C LEU A 133 -10.67 7.64 0.76
N ARG A 134 -10.73 8.00 -0.54
CA ARG A 134 -10.53 9.37 -1.03
C ARG A 134 -11.61 10.32 -0.51
N ALA A 135 -12.87 9.91 -0.50
CA ALA A 135 -13.95 10.72 0.05
C ALA A 135 -13.78 11.03 1.56
N LYS A 136 -13.03 10.18 2.28
CA LYS A 136 -12.63 10.39 3.68
C LYS A 136 -11.37 11.24 3.85
N GLY A 137 -10.65 11.54 2.77
CA GLY A 137 -9.39 12.30 2.81
C GLY A 137 -8.19 11.52 3.33
N TRP A 138 -8.26 10.19 3.38
CA TRP A 138 -7.14 9.34 3.85
C TRP A 138 -6.12 9.01 2.75
N ILE A 139 -6.48 9.25 1.49
CA ILE A 139 -5.72 8.91 0.28
C ILE A 139 -5.76 10.12 -0.67
N PRO A 140 -4.68 10.39 -1.44
CA PRO A 140 -4.62 11.49 -2.40
C PRO A 140 -5.71 11.42 -3.48
N HIS A 141 -6.12 12.59 -3.98
CA HIS A 141 -7.18 12.69 -4.99
C HIS A 141 -6.70 12.28 -6.39
N GLU A 142 -5.40 12.18 -6.60
CA GLU A 142 -4.73 11.89 -7.87
C GLU A 142 -4.89 10.43 -8.31
N ILE A 143 -5.24 9.53 -7.38
CA ILE A 143 -5.47 8.11 -7.70
C ILE A 143 -6.89 7.93 -8.22
N THR A 144 -7.06 8.08 -9.53
CA THR A 144 -8.37 8.00 -10.20
C THR A 144 -8.55 6.74 -11.04
N GLU A 145 -7.47 6.11 -11.48
CA GLU A 145 -7.50 4.94 -12.36
C GLU A 145 -6.40 3.94 -12.02
N GLN A 146 -6.56 2.69 -12.44
CA GLN A 146 -5.57 1.63 -12.20
C GLN A 146 -4.20 2.01 -12.79
N ALA A 147 -4.19 2.65 -13.97
CA ALA A 147 -2.98 3.03 -14.69
C ALA A 147 -2.07 3.96 -13.87
N THR A 148 -2.64 4.83 -13.02
CA THR A 148 -1.88 5.73 -12.16
C THR A 148 -1.00 4.97 -11.17
N LEU A 149 -1.42 3.77 -10.74
CA LEU A 149 -0.74 2.97 -9.72
C LEU A 149 0.38 2.08 -10.31
N LEU A 150 0.27 1.73 -11.60
CA LEU A 150 1.14 0.74 -12.24
C LEU A 150 2.64 1.08 -12.20
N PRO A 151 3.10 2.32 -12.40
CA PRO A 151 4.52 2.64 -12.33
C PRO A 151 5.14 2.31 -10.96
N ALA A 152 4.49 2.73 -9.87
CA ALA A 152 4.96 2.47 -8.51
C ALA A 152 4.82 0.98 -8.14
N LEU A 153 3.77 0.29 -8.60
CA LEU A 153 3.62 -1.15 -8.42
C LEU A 153 4.73 -1.94 -9.14
N ARG A 154 5.12 -1.53 -10.35
CA ARG A 154 6.25 -2.12 -11.09
C ARG A 154 7.58 -1.94 -10.37
N GLU A 155 7.80 -0.76 -9.79
CA GLU A 155 8.97 -0.53 -8.94
C GLU A 155 8.96 -1.46 -7.72
N ALA A 156 7.83 -1.54 -7.02
CA ALA A 156 7.68 -2.39 -5.84
C ALA A 156 7.92 -3.87 -6.17
N SER A 157 7.37 -4.40 -7.27
CA SER A 157 7.54 -5.79 -7.68
C SER A 157 8.99 -6.09 -8.09
N ALA A 158 9.61 -5.22 -8.88
CA ALA A 158 11.00 -5.39 -9.30
C ALA A 158 11.98 -5.44 -8.12
N ILE A 159 11.82 -4.52 -7.15
CA ILE A 159 12.66 -4.51 -5.95
C ILE A 159 12.36 -5.73 -5.08
N SER A 160 11.09 -6.11 -4.93
CA SER A 160 10.69 -7.25 -4.09
C SER A 160 11.25 -8.57 -4.63
N ASP A 161 11.17 -8.77 -5.95
CA ASP A 161 11.70 -9.95 -6.64
C ASP A 161 13.23 -10.01 -6.56
N ALA A 162 13.92 -8.89 -6.81
CA ALA A 162 15.37 -8.82 -6.69
C ALA A 162 15.87 -9.12 -5.27
N ARG A 163 15.10 -8.74 -4.24
CA ARG A 163 15.46 -8.95 -2.83
C ARG A 163 14.89 -10.25 -2.24
N GLN A 164 14.04 -10.96 -2.98
CA GLN A 164 13.31 -12.14 -2.50
C GLN A 164 12.55 -11.87 -1.17
N ARG A 165 11.95 -10.67 -1.06
CA ARG A 165 11.13 -10.24 0.08
C ARG A 165 10.19 -9.12 -0.33
N PRO A 166 8.98 -9.01 0.24
CA PRO A 166 8.09 -7.90 -0.07
C PRO A 166 8.73 -6.55 0.32
N ILE A 167 8.50 -5.54 -0.51
CA ILE A 167 8.84 -4.14 -0.24
C ILE A 167 7.61 -3.28 -0.46
N ILE A 168 7.44 -2.31 0.43
CA ILE A 168 6.45 -1.23 0.27
C ILE A 168 7.20 0.03 -0.12
N VAL A 169 6.85 0.58 -1.29
CA VAL A 169 7.35 1.88 -1.75
C VAL A 169 6.28 2.94 -1.54
N PRO A 170 6.63 4.22 -1.30
CA PRO A 170 5.64 5.29 -1.29
C PRO A 170 5.05 5.47 -2.70
N PHE A 171 3.73 5.67 -2.79
CA PHE A 171 3.13 6.17 -4.01
C PHE A 171 3.44 7.67 -4.13
N ASP A 172 4.23 8.03 -5.14
CA ASP A 172 4.44 9.42 -5.52
C ASP A 172 3.63 9.68 -6.80
N ALA A 173 2.70 10.63 -6.75
CA ALA A 173 1.79 10.95 -7.86
C ALA A 173 2.51 11.61 -9.06
N GLY A 174 3.84 11.58 -9.07
CA GLY A 174 4.66 12.19 -10.11
C GLY A 174 4.61 13.71 -10.03
N THR A 175 5.33 14.30 -9.07
CA THR A 175 5.99 15.57 -9.43
C THR A 175 7.20 15.22 -10.29
N GLU A 176 7.18 15.64 -11.55
CA GLU A 176 8.36 15.68 -12.43
C GLU A 176 9.62 16.09 -11.65
N THR A 177 10.65 15.26 -11.70
CA THR A 177 12.06 15.68 -11.49
C THR A 177 12.34 16.57 -10.27
N ARG A 178 12.46 15.99 -9.08
CA ARG A 178 13.58 16.41 -8.20
C ARG A 178 14.84 15.72 -8.71
N ARG A 179 15.44 16.32 -9.75
CA ARG A 179 16.84 16.05 -10.10
C ARG A 179 17.66 16.15 -8.81
N PHE A 180 18.36 15.08 -8.49
CA PHE A 180 19.41 15.07 -7.49
C PHE A 180 20.35 16.25 -7.76
N GLY A 181 20.25 17.30 -6.94
CA GLY A 181 21.28 18.30 -6.80
C GLY A 181 22.47 17.63 -6.13
N VAL A 182 23.44 17.18 -6.92
CA VAL A 182 24.79 16.94 -6.43
C VAL A 182 25.42 18.31 -6.19
N SER A 183 25.23 18.88 -5.00
CA SER A 183 26.16 19.90 -4.50
C SER A 183 27.33 19.16 -3.86
N CYS A 184 28.40 18.98 -4.62
CA CYS A 184 29.68 18.59 -4.05
C CYS A 184 30.21 19.78 -3.23
N SER A 185 30.18 19.64 -1.91
CA SER A 185 30.73 20.62 -0.97
C SER A 185 31.50 19.85 0.10
N SER A 186 32.77 19.58 -0.16
CA SER A 186 33.75 19.36 0.89
C SER A 186 34.83 20.41 0.77
N ALA A 187 34.69 21.47 1.57
CA ALA A 187 35.78 22.38 1.88
C ALA A 187 36.81 21.64 2.74
N SER A 188 38.08 21.64 2.31
CA SER A 188 39.21 21.57 3.23
C SER A 188 39.92 22.93 3.20
N GLN A 189 39.75 23.69 4.27
CA GLN A 189 40.69 24.73 4.66
C GLN A 189 41.37 24.25 5.93
N ALA A 190 42.69 24.08 5.87
CA ALA A 190 43.55 24.08 7.04
C ALA A 190 44.71 25.04 6.73
N GLN A 191 44.99 25.88 7.71
CA GLN A 191 45.71 27.14 7.62
C GLN A 191 47.22 27.00 7.37
N ILE A 192 47.75 28.02 6.71
CA ILE A 192 49.15 28.45 6.76
C ILE A 192 49.40 29.12 8.12
N LEU A 193 50.53 28.81 8.78
CA LEU A 193 51.32 29.76 9.58
C LEU A 193 52.72 29.18 9.90
N GLU A 194 53.72 29.83 9.29
CA GLU A 194 55.05 30.21 9.78
C GLU A 194 56.03 29.15 10.33
N SER A 195 57.13 28.94 9.59
CA SER A 195 58.47 29.46 9.93
C SER A 195 59.31 29.61 8.66
#